data_AF-A0A8J6AY02-F1
#
_entry.id   AF-A0A8J6AY02-F1
#
_cell.length_a   1.000
_cell.length_b   1.000
_cell.length_c   1.000
_cell.angle_alpha   90.00
_cell.angle_beta   90.00
_cell.angle_gamma   90.00
#
_symmetry.space_group_name_H-M   'P 1'
#
loop_
_entity.id
_entity.type
_entity.pdbx_description
1 polymer ?
#
loop_
_entity_poly.entity_id
_entity_poly.type
_entity_poly.pdbx_seq_one_letter_code
_entity_poly.pdbx_strand_id
1 'polypeptide(L)'
;MKLFLLVTLIALCFAQQVPGADYLSAGFDGLKLEGGLSPIFSWRFTKGKTFTPQIGEGKLTYDVPDYVAAYDFVESGEVVSASIYQSFESYFKEVTAGFSLSVGVSISTQMSLSVGANVEWGKIHQQMKAEDKTMAYSNHWYTFYKLTALPAIILHKDDMFTTMQEVLPFPVTNADDQDLYNQMVLSFGTHYYARLHLGAYVHFDTFIDQTISKSKDQSWLKAQASLTFHYAMWDIAFKPSYSRQSIHIDNLFKMNANSHSFFQGGNPAYQSNSTLKQWEASLAQYPAVVNVTLQPQWFVMKGGSVRDHLAATIKYYLKHGKVPTNPVTGYRTNVRGPYDALLDMPREELEKLVETYGEDLFVPSGDDMFLAGL
;
A
#
# COMPACT_ATOMS: atom_id res chain seq x y z
N MET A 1 -1.43 -32.89 -56.28
CA MET A 1 -0.42 -32.25 -55.41
C MET A 1 -1.17 -31.29 -54.49
N LYS A 2 -1.56 -31.74 -53.29
CA LYS A 2 -2.30 -30.93 -52.31
C LYS A 2 -1.30 -30.29 -51.35
N LEU A 3 -1.15 -28.98 -51.43
CA LEU A 3 -0.30 -28.20 -50.54
C LEU A 3 -1.09 -27.96 -49.23
N PHE A 4 -0.68 -28.62 -48.15
CA PHE A 4 -1.18 -28.36 -46.81
C PHE A 4 -0.61 -27.01 -46.35
N LEU A 5 -1.48 -25.99 -46.22
CA LEU A 5 -1.15 -24.73 -45.58
C LEU A 5 -1.17 -24.97 -44.05
N LEU A 6 0.00 -25.21 -43.47
CA LEU A 6 0.19 -25.23 -42.03
C LEU A 6 0.16 -23.77 -41.55
N VAL A 7 -1.01 -23.29 -41.11
CA VAL A 7 -1.14 -22.03 -40.40
C VAL A 7 -0.67 -22.28 -38.97
N THR A 8 0.62 -22.06 -38.71
CA THR A 8 1.15 -22.03 -37.35
C THR A 8 0.58 -20.79 -36.67
N LEU A 9 -0.44 -20.99 -35.83
CA LEU A 9 -0.95 -19.96 -34.92
C LEU A 9 0.19 -19.65 -33.92
N ILE A 10 0.99 -18.64 -34.20
CA ILE A 10 1.91 -18.08 -33.20
C ILE A 10 1.02 -17.36 -32.20
N ALA A 11 0.58 -18.07 -31.17
CA ALA A 11 0.12 -17.44 -29.95
C ALA A 11 1.33 -16.70 -29.38
N LEU A 12 1.42 -15.40 -29.64
CA LEU A 12 2.24 -14.49 -28.85
C LEU A 12 1.65 -14.51 -27.43
N CYS A 13 2.04 -15.50 -26.63
CA CYS A 13 1.98 -15.39 -25.18
C CYS A 13 2.91 -14.24 -24.82
N PHE A 14 2.37 -13.03 -24.76
CA PHE A 14 3.01 -11.97 -24.00
C PHE A 14 3.08 -12.51 -22.58
N ALA A 15 4.30 -12.80 -22.13
CA ALA A 15 4.51 -13.20 -20.76
C ALA A 15 3.98 -12.08 -19.86
N GLN A 16 3.09 -12.46 -18.94
CA GLN A 16 2.40 -11.53 -18.08
C GLN A 16 3.40 -11.05 -17.02
N GLN A 17 3.55 -9.74 -16.86
CA GLN A 17 4.36 -9.18 -15.78
C GLN A 17 3.77 -9.59 -14.42
N VAL A 18 4.65 -9.80 -13.43
CA VAL A 18 4.22 -10.14 -12.08
C VAL A 18 3.30 -9.05 -11.50
N PRO A 19 2.09 -9.39 -11.03
CA PRO A 19 1.18 -8.38 -10.49
C PRO A 19 1.81 -7.65 -9.29
N GLY A 20 1.71 -6.32 -9.28
CA GLY A 20 2.37 -5.46 -8.29
C GLY A 20 3.65 -4.77 -8.78
N ALA A 21 4.24 -5.22 -9.90
CA ALA A 21 5.46 -4.59 -10.43
C ALA A 21 5.22 -3.11 -10.82
N ASP A 22 4.05 -2.80 -11.35
CA ASP A 22 3.60 -1.45 -11.68
C ASP A 22 3.62 -0.50 -10.46
N TYR A 23 3.15 -0.98 -9.30
CA TYR A 23 3.24 -0.21 -8.06
C TYR A 23 4.70 0.05 -7.66
N LEU A 24 5.59 -0.94 -7.73
CA LEU A 24 7.01 -0.74 -7.41
C LEU A 24 7.67 0.36 -8.27
N SER A 25 7.21 0.58 -9.51
CA SER A 25 7.76 1.63 -10.38
C SER A 25 7.20 3.01 -10.06
N ALA A 26 6.04 3.10 -9.42
CA ALA A 26 5.26 4.32 -9.30
C ALA A 26 5.56 5.12 -8.03
N GLY A 27 5.20 6.39 -8.08
CA GLY A 27 5.13 7.27 -6.92
C GLY A 27 3.95 6.97 -5.99
N PHE A 28 4.08 7.42 -4.74
CA PHE A 28 3.06 7.35 -3.70
C PHE A 28 2.90 8.70 -2.97
N ASP A 29 1.67 9.20 -2.86
CA ASP A 29 1.33 10.37 -2.06
C ASP A 29 1.01 9.95 -0.62
N GLY A 30 1.97 10.11 0.29
CA GLY A 30 1.80 9.84 1.72
C GLY A 30 0.84 10.76 2.46
N LEU A 31 0.44 11.91 1.91
CA LEU A 31 -0.60 12.75 2.51
C LEU A 31 -2.00 12.20 2.21
N LYS A 32 -2.19 11.72 0.98
CA LYS A 32 -3.48 11.22 0.47
C LYS A 32 -3.64 9.70 0.58
N LEU A 33 -2.56 9.01 0.90
CA LEU A 33 -2.44 7.55 0.85
C LEU A 33 -2.81 6.99 -0.53
N GLU A 34 -2.38 7.70 -1.57
CA GLU A 34 -2.71 7.39 -2.97
C GLU A 34 -1.49 6.85 -3.71
N GLY A 35 -1.65 5.69 -4.32
CA GLY A 35 -0.65 5.00 -5.11
C GLY A 35 -0.83 5.15 -6.61
N GLY A 36 0.13 4.62 -7.38
CA GLY A 36 0.02 4.59 -8.84
C GLY A 36 0.15 5.97 -9.48
N LEU A 37 0.91 6.87 -8.86
CA LEU A 37 1.28 8.14 -9.47
C LEU A 37 2.27 7.93 -10.63
N SER A 38 2.86 9.01 -11.14
CA SER A 38 3.80 8.93 -12.25
C SER A 38 4.98 7.98 -11.92
N PRO A 39 5.49 7.21 -12.90
CA PRO A 39 6.63 6.32 -12.70
C PRO A 39 7.88 7.07 -12.24
N ILE A 40 8.53 6.54 -11.20
CA ILE A 40 9.85 6.94 -10.72
C ILE A 40 10.93 6.04 -11.33
N PHE A 41 10.62 4.76 -11.55
CA PHE A 41 11.53 3.76 -12.10
C PHE A 41 10.99 3.16 -13.39
N SER A 42 11.91 2.73 -14.25
CA SER A 42 11.61 1.99 -15.48
C SER A 42 12.09 0.54 -15.38
N TRP A 43 11.20 -0.40 -15.66
CA TRP A 43 11.50 -1.83 -15.58
C TRP A 43 12.14 -2.39 -16.85
N ARG A 44 13.15 -3.23 -16.63
CA ARG A 44 13.79 -4.04 -17.66
C ARG A 44 13.57 -5.52 -17.32
N PHE A 45 13.45 -6.34 -18.36
CA PHE A 45 13.19 -7.78 -18.28
C PHE A 45 14.26 -8.57 -19.06
N THR A 46 15.48 -8.03 -19.13
CA THR A 46 16.54 -8.56 -19.98
C THR A 46 17.19 -9.82 -19.43
N LYS A 47 17.06 -10.08 -18.12
CA LYS A 47 17.59 -11.28 -17.46
C LYS A 47 16.64 -12.49 -17.53
N GLY A 48 15.44 -12.34 -18.09
CA GLY A 48 14.46 -13.42 -18.23
C GLY A 48 14.04 -14.04 -16.90
N LYS A 49 14.02 -13.25 -15.82
CA LYS A 49 13.60 -13.72 -14.50
C LYS A 49 12.10 -14.02 -14.51
N THR A 50 11.73 -15.14 -13.92
CA THR A 50 10.32 -15.55 -13.80
C THR A 50 9.98 -15.95 -12.37
N PHE A 51 8.72 -15.80 -11.99
CA PHE A 51 8.19 -16.22 -10.69
C PHE A 51 6.84 -16.93 -10.84
N THR A 52 6.68 -18.05 -10.14
CA THR A 52 5.44 -18.84 -10.11
C THR A 52 5.00 -18.93 -8.65
N PRO A 53 4.02 -18.13 -8.19
CA PRO A 53 3.56 -18.21 -6.82
C PRO A 53 2.97 -19.59 -6.52
N GLN A 54 3.14 -20.08 -5.29
CA GLN A 54 2.64 -21.40 -4.88
C GLN A 54 1.12 -21.46 -4.68
N ILE A 55 0.41 -20.38 -4.98
CA ILE A 55 -1.01 -20.19 -4.72
C ILE A 55 -1.85 -20.23 -6.00
N GLY A 56 -3.11 -20.68 -5.88
CA GLY A 56 -4.06 -20.77 -6.99
C GLY A 56 -3.99 -22.06 -7.80
N GLU A 57 -5.12 -22.41 -8.41
CA GLU A 57 -5.20 -23.50 -9.37
C GLU A 57 -4.55 -23.06 -10.70
N GLY A 58 -3.69 -23.91 -11.26
CA GLY A 58 -3.06 -23.65 -12.56
C GLY A 58 -1.81 -22.74 -12.54
N LYS A 59 -1.20 -22.51 -11.37
CA LYS A 59 0.14 -21.89 -11.14
C LYS A 59 0.68 -21.12 -12.35
N LEU A 60 0.31 -19.86 -12.48
CA LEU A 60 0.79 -18.99 -13.55
C LEU A 60 2.23 -18.57 -13.29
N THR A 61 3.06 -18.60 -14.34
CA THR A 61 4.42 -18.06 -14.31
C THR A 61 4.40 -16.64 -14.86
N TYR A 62 4.99 -15.72 -14.10
CA TYR A 62 5.07 -14.31 -14.44
C TYR A 62 6.50 -13.87 -14.72
N ASP A 63 6.65 -12.86 -15.57
CA ASP A 63 7.92 -12.16 -15.77
C ASP A 63 8.20 -11.20 -14.61
N VAL A 64 9.43 -11.25 -14.09
CA VAL A 64 9.89 -10.41 -12.97
C VAL A 64 10.93 -9.41 -13.48
N PRO A 65 10.81 -8.11 -13.14
CA PRO A 65 11.83 -7.14 -13.50
C PRO A 65 13.23 -7.53 -13.00
N ASP A 66 14.26 -7.15 -13.75
CA ASP A 66 15.66 -7.48 -13.49
C ASP A 66 16.13 -7.07 -12.09
N TYR A 67 15.55 -5.99 -11.56
CA TYR A 67 15.88 -5.38 -10.26
C TYR A 67 14.76 -5.53 -9.22
N VAL A 68 13.89 -6.53 -9.39
CA VAL A 68 12.89 -6.92 -8.40
C VAL A 68 13.15 -8.36 -7.97
N ALA A 69 13.07 -8.61 -6.67
CA ALA A 69 13.03 -9.94 -6.10
C ALA A 69 11.56 -10.32 -5.86
N ALA A 70 11.17 -11.49 -6.31
CA ALA A 70 9.85 -12.07 -6.07
C ALA A 70 10.01 -13.40 -5.34
N TYR A 71 9.25 -13.60 -4.27
CA TYR A 71 9.33 -14.82 -3.47
C TYR A 71 8.01 -15.13 -2.79
N ASP A 72 7.76 -16.43 -2.59
CA ASP A 72 6.60 -16.90 -1.85
C ASP A 72 6.66 -16.42 -0.41
N PHE A 73 5.53 -15.94 0.07
CA PHE A 73 5.38 -15.47 1.43
C PHE A 73 3.93 -15.60 1.84
N VAL A 74 3.64 -16.75 2.44
CA VAL A 74 2.29 -17.10 2.86
C VAL A 74 2.12 -16.74 4.32
N GLU A 75 1.39 -15.65 4.57
CA GLU A 75 1.06 -15.18 5.90
C GLU A 75 -0.41 -14.72 5.92
N SER A 76 -1.11 -14.97 7.01
CA SER A 76 -2.49 -14.49 7.19
C SER A 76 -2.67 -13.94 8.59
N GLY A 77 -3.43 -12.86 8.70
CA GLY A 77 -3.80 -12.27 9.97
C GLY A 77 -5.26 -11.89 9.98
N GLU A 78 -5.82 -11.81 11.19
CA GLU A 78 -7.20 -11.43 11.42
C GLU A 78 -7.27 -10.43 12.57
N VAL A 79 -7.94 -9.31 12.34
CA VAL A 79 -8.28 -8.34 13.37
C VAL A 79 -9.81 -8.35 13.49
N VAL A 80 -10.35 -9.09 14.45
CA VAL A 80 -11.80 -9.14 14.65
C VAL A 80 -12.24 -8.17 15.72
N SER A 81 -12.97 -7.13 15.32
CA SER A 81 -13.72 -6.24 16.22
C SER A 81 -12.91 -5.84 17.47
N ALA A 82 -11.61 -5.65 17.29
CA ALA A 82 -10.68 -5.35 18.39
C ALA A 82 -11.02 -4.00 19.00
N SER A 83 -11.63 -3.10 18.22
CA SER A 83 -11.84 -1.71 18.59
C SER A 83 -13.19 -1.17 18.11
N ILE A 84 -13.78 -0.34 18.96
CA ILE A 84 -14.98 0.44 18.68
C ILE A 84 -14.57 1.90 18.68
N TYR A 85 -14.75 2.55 17.54
CA TYR A 85 -14.32 3.91 17.29
C TYR A 85 -15.50 4.86 17.39
N GLN A 86 -15.35 5.85 18.27
CA GLN A 86 -16.34 6.91 18.45
C GLN A 86 -16.06 8.13 17.55
N SER A 87 -14.91 8.16 16.87
CA SER A 87 -14.54 9.23 15.95
C SER A 87 -13.76 8.69 14.76
N PHE A 88 -13.91 9.37 13.63
CA PHE A 88 -13.15 9.06 12.42
C PHE A 88 -11.65 9.19 12.63
N GLU A 89 -11.19 10.15 13.44
CA GLU A 89 -9.76 10.34 13.70
C GLU A 89 -9.14 9.14 14.43
N SER A 90 -9.83 8.58 15.43
CA SER A 90 -9.36 7.39 16.14
C SER A 90 -9.33 6.15 15.23
N TYR A 91 -10.36 5.97 14.41
CA TYR A 91 -10.41 4.92 13.40
C TYR A 91 -9.27 5.06 12.38
N PHE A 92 -9.13 6.25 11.80
CA PHE A 92 -8.12 6.54 10.80
C PHE A 92 -6.71 6.33 11.33
N LYS A 93 -6.43 6.75 12.57
CA LYS A 93 -5.14 6.52 13.22
C LYS A 93 -4.80 5.03 13.35
N GLU A 94 -5.78 4.18 13.67
CA GLU A 94 -5.55 2.74 13.73
C GLU A 94 -5.24 2.18 12.35
N VAL A 95 -6.12 2.39 11.37
CA VAL A 95 -5.94 1.77 10.05
C VAL A 95 -4.66 2.26 9.37
N THR A 96 -4.25 3.50 9.66
CA THR A 96 -3.01 4.04 9.13
C THR A 96 -1.75 3.65 9.88
N ALA A 97 -1.86 3.12 11.11
CA ALA A 97 -0.70 2.58 11.84
C ALA A 97 -0.04 1.39 11.11
N GLY A 98 -0.79 0.72 10.22
CA GLY A 98 -0.27 -0.35 9.37
C GLY A 98 0.66 0.11 8.23
N PHE A 99 0.65 1.41 7.86
CA PHE A 99 1.60 1.91 6.85
C PHE A 99 2.97 2.12 7.48
N SER A 100 3.96 1.33 7.07
CA SER A 100 5.36 1.58 7.40
C SER A 100 5.90 2.72 6.53
N LEU A 101 5.60 3.96 6.94
CA LEU A 101 6.24 5.16 6.41
C LEU A 101 7.59 5.33 7.10
N SER A 102 8.68 5.12 6.38
CA SER A 102 10.01 5.36 6.94
C SER A 102 10.27 6.86 7.19
N VAL A 103 10.92 7.16 8.32
CA VAL A 103 11.48 8.46 8.75
C VAL A 103 10.55 9.70 8.64
N GLY A 104 10.00 10.10 9.78
CA GLY A 104 9.64 11.51 10.05
C GLY A 104 8.24 11.97 9.64
N VAL A 105 7.34 11.04 9.34
CA VAL A 105 5.92 11.33 9.09
C VAL A 105 5.09 10.92 10.31
N SER A 106 4.71 11.87 11.14
CA SER A 106 3.66 11.65 12.14
C SER A 106 2.30 11.79 11.46
N ILE A 107 1.43 10.79 11.57
CA ILE A 107 0.02 10.90 11.15
C ILE A 107 -0.58 12.11 11.87
N SER A 108 -0.95 13.14 11.11
CA SER A 108 -1.47 14.40 11.61
C SER A 108 -2.98 14.50 11.34
N THR A 109 -3.68 15.33 12.10
CA THR A 109 -5.10 15.64 11.84
C THR A 109 -5.31 16.25 10.45
N GLN A 110 -4.28 16.85 9.83
CA GLN A 110 -4.33 17.33 8.45
C GLN A 110 -4.35 16.18 7.43
N MET A 111 -3.65 15.08 7.73
CA MET A 111 -3.68 13.86 6.90
C MET A 111 -5.06 13.21 6.94
N SER A 112 -5.69 13.10 8.12
CA SER A 112 -7.05 12.53 8.23
C SER A 112 -8.09 13.36 7.46
N LEU A 113 -7.98 14.69 7.49
CA LEU A 113 -8.85 15.57 6.69
C LEU A 113 -8.59 15.45 5.18
N SER A 114 -7.33 15.31 4.77
CA SER A 114 -6.96 15.17 3.36
C SER A 114 -7.42 13.82 2.79
N VAL A 115 -7.30 12.74 3.57
CA VAL A 115 -7.81 11.42 3.18
C VAL A 115 -9.34 11.35 3.27
N GLY A 116 -9.98 12.14 4.14
CA GLY A 116 -11.44 12.31 4.14
C GLY A 116 -12.03 12.83 2.82
N ALA A 117 -11.20 13.35 1.90
CA ALA A 117 -11.61 13.69 0.53
C ALA A 117 -11.60 12.48 -0.44
N ASN A 118 -11.00 11.35 -0.06
CA ASN A 118 -11.15 10.08 -0.77
C ASN A 118 -12.60 9.57 -0.61
N VAL A 119 -13.18 9.02 -1.67
CA VAL A 119 -14.60 8.65 -1.72
C VAL A 119 -14.99 7.62 -0.67
N GLU A 120 -14.12 6.67 -0.34
CA GLU A 120 -14.40 5.62 0.66
C GLU A 120 -14.32 6.19 2.08
N TRP A 121 -13.18 6.79 2.42
CA TRP A 121 -12.95 7.42 3.72
C TRP A 121 -13.92 8.57 4.02
N GLY A 122 -14.31 9.33 2.99
CA GLY A 122 -15.32 10.37 3.08
C GLY A 122 -16.70 9.83 3.44
N LYS A 123 -17.08 8.66 2.93
CA LYS A 123 -18.32 7.97 3.34
C LYS A 123 -18.26 7.52 4.79
N ILE A 124 -17.13 6.94 5.23
CA ILE A 124 -16.95 6.53 6.63
C ILE A 124 -17.04 7.75 7.55
N HIS A 125 -16.32 8.82 7.22
CA HIS A 125 -16.36 10.09 7.97
C HIS A 125 -17.78 10.66 8.02
N GLN A 126 -18.54 10.62 6.91
CA GLN A 126 -19.93 11.05 6.88
C GLN A 126 -20.81 10.19 7.79
N GLN A 127 -20.70 8.86 7.75
CA GLN A 127 -21.51 7.99 8.61
C GLN A 127 -21.19 8.18 10.09
N MET A 128 -19.92 8.32 10.46
CA MET A 128 -19.55 8.54 11.86
C MET A 128 -19.96 9.93 12.38
N LYS A 129 -19.84 10.98 11.56
CA LYS A 129 -20.06 12.36 12.00
C LYS A 129 -21.49 12.85 11.79
N ALA A 130 -22.07 12.61 10.61
CA ALA A 130 -23.38 13.14 10.24
C ALA A 130 -24.53 12.25 10.71
N GLU A 131 -24.31 10.94 10.81
CA GLU A 131 -25.34 9.98 11.23
C GLU A 131 -25.22 9.58 12.71
N ASP A 132 -24.27 10.19 13.45
CA ASP A 132 -24.06 9.93 14.89
C ASP A 132 -23.89 8.43 15.17
N LYS A 133 -23.01 7.77 14.41
CA LYS A 133 -22.76 6.33 14.53
C LYS A 133 -21.39 6.04 15.11
N THR A 134 -21.35 4.99 15.91
CA THR A 134 -20.10 4.38 16.37
C THR A 134 -19.69 3.30 15.37
N MET A 135 -18.40 3.16 15.07
CA MET A 135 -17.91 2.21 14.09
C MET A 135 -17.16 1.07 14.78
N ALA A 136 -17.49 -0.18 14.44
CA ALA A 136 -16.65 -1.33 14.70
C ALA A 136 -15.99 -1.74 13.38
N TYR A 137 -14.69 -1.98 13.42
CA TYR A 137 -13.89 -2.36 12.27
C TYR A 137 -13.30 -3.74 12.52
N SER A 138 -13.46 -4.62 11.53
CA SER A 138 -12.81 -5.92 11.49
C SER A 138 -12.12 -6.07 10.14
N ASN A 139 -10.99 -6.76 10.09
CA ASN A 139 -10.36 -7.14 8.84
C ASN A 139 -9.81 -8.56 8.89
N HIS A 140 -9.64 -9.13 7.72
CA HIS A 140 -8.85 -10.32 7.48
C HIS A 140 -7.98 -10.07 6.27
N TRP A 141 -6.71 -10.43 6.39
CA TRP A 141 -5.75 -10.22 5.32
C TRP A 141 -4.92 -11.47 5.13
N TYR A 142 -4.52 -11.67 3.88
CA TYR A 142 -3.73 -12.81 3.47
C TYR A 142 -2.69 -12.33 2.48
N THR A 143 -1.42 -12.59 2.74
CA THR A 143 -0.32 -12.37 1.81
C THR A 143 0.07 -13.70 1.18
N PHE A 144 0.29 -13.70 -0.14
CA PHE A 144 0.68 -14.85 -0.94
C PHE A 144 2.17 -14.83 -1.29
N TYR A 145 2.66 -13.64 -1.66
CA TYR A 145 4.03 -13.42 -2.08
C TYR A 145 4.43 -11.98 -1.81
N LYS A 146 5.74 -11.72 -1.86
CA LYS A 146 6.29 -10.37 -1.78
C LYS A 146 7.03 -10.01 -3.05
N LEU A 147 7.04 -8.72 -3.34
CA LEU A 147 7.93 -8.11 -4.29
C LEU A 147 8.81 -7.10 -3.55
N THR A 148 10.12 -7.19 -3.70
CA THR A 148 11.06 -6.21 -3.16
C THR A 148 11.85 -5.61 -4.32
N ALA A 149 11.81 -4.28 -4.46
CA ALA A 149 12.71 -3.58 -5.35
C ALA A 149 14.12 -3.57 -4.76
N LEU A 150 15.12 -3.77 -5.60
CA LEU A 150 16.50 -3.52 -5.21
C LEU A 150 16.69 -2.04 -4.82
N PRO A 151 17.78 -1.69 -4.11
CA PRO A 151 17.99 -0.32 -3.63
C PRO A 151 17.90 0.72 -4.75
N ALA A 152 17.19 1.81 -4.49
CA ALA A 152 16.86 2.82 -5.50
C ALA A 152 18.06 3.41 -6.25
N ILE A 153 19.25 3.40 -5.63
CA ILE A 153 20.50 3.86 -6.23
C ILE A 153 20.89 3.08 -7.50
N ILE A 154 20.56 1.79 -7.60
CA ILE A 154 20.87 0.96 -8.77
C ILE A 154 19.69 0.77 -9.73
N LEU A 155 18.50 1.24 -9.34
CA LEU A 155 17.31 1.15 -10.18
C LEU A 155 17.43 2.12 -11.36
N HIS A 156 16.93 1.69 -12.52
CA HIS A 156 16.81 2.58 -13.67
C HIS A 156 15.65 3.53 -13.42
N LYS A 157 15.93 4.83 -13.50
CA LYS A 157 14.91 5.87 -13.35
C LYS A 157 14.06 5.94 -14.60
N ASP A 158 12.84 6.43 -14.44
CA ASP A 158 12.00 6.84 -15.56
C ASP A 158 12.57 8.10 -16.24
N ASP A 159 12.35 8.24 -17.55
CA ASP A 159 12.88 9.35 -18.34
C ASP A 159 12.25 10.69 -17.94
N MET A 160 10.96 10.72 -17.65
CA MET A 160 10.26 11.94 -17.21
C MET A 160 10.67 12.30 -15.80
N PHE A 161 10.83 11.31 -14.92
CA PHE A 161 11.39 11.54 -13.60
C PHE A 161 12.79 12.14 -13.67
N THR A 162 13.67 11.58 -14.52
CA THR A 162 15.03 12.07 -14.73
C THR A 162 15.04 13.50 -15.28
N THR A 163 14.21 13.78 -16.28
CA THR A 163 14.05 15.13 -16.86
C THR A 163 13.63 16.14 -15.78
N MET A 164 12.68 15.78 -14.92
CA MET A 164 12.26 16.64 -13.82
C MET A 164 13.36 16.85 -12.79
N GLN A 165 14.20 15.86 -12.50
CA GLN A 165 15.36 16.05 -11.62
C GLN A 165 16.35 17.08 -12.15
N GLU A 166 16.59 17.09 -13.46
CA GLU A 166 17.60 17.94 -14.11
C GLU A 166 17.22 19.43 -14.15
N VAL A 167 15.92 19.74 -14.10
CA VAL A 167 15.42 21.12 -14.15
C VAL A 167 15.22 21.76 -12.78
N LEU A 168 15.40 21.02 -11.67
CA LEU A 168 15.23 21.57 -10.32
C LEU A 168 16.32 22.61 -10.01
N PRO A 169 15.96 23.87 -9.72
CA PRO A 169 16.93 24.93 -9.49
C PRO A 169 17.55 24.83 -8.10
N PHE A 170 18.80 25.25 -7.98
CA PHE A 170 19.42 25.59 -6.71
C PHE A 170 20.45 26.72 -6.89
N PRO A 171 20.46 27.78 -6.05
CA PRO A 171 19.60 28.01 -4.88
C PRO A 171 18.13 28.28 -5.24
N VAL A 172 17.21 27.98 -4.33
CA VAL A 172 15.77 28.29 -4.49
C VAL A 172 15.52 29.68 -3.90
N THR A 173 15.26 30.65 -4.76
CA THR A 173 15.26 32.08 -4.40
C THR A 173 13.89 32.73 -4.42
N ASN A 174 12.95 32.16 -5.17
CA ASN A 174 11.62 32.74 -5.40
C ASN A 174 10.52 31.67 -5.46
N ALA A 175 9.27 32.09 -5.66
CA ALA A 175 8.12 31.20 -5.69
C ALA A 175 8.11 30.27 -6.92
N ASP A 176 8.60 30.74 -8.08
CA ASP A 176 8.66 29.93 -9.31
C ASP A 176 9.67 28.79 -9.16
N ASP A 177 10.82 29.05 -8.54
CA ASP A 177 11.81 28.02 -8.19
C ASP A 177 11.19 26.95 -7.29
N GLN A 178 10.42 27.37 -6.28
CA GLN A 178 9.74 26.46 -5.36
C GLN A 178 8.64 25.65 -6.04
N ASP A 179 7.96 26.23 -7.03
CA ASP A 179 6.89 25.56 -7.76
C ASP A 179 7.39 24.32 -8.52
N LEU A 180 8.61 24.34 -9.05
CA LEU A 180 9.21 23.16 -9.69
C LEU A 180 9.37 21.98 -8.72
N TYR A 181 9.74 22.24 -7.46
CA TYR A 181 9.76 21.21 -6.42
C TYR A 181 8.35 20.76 -6.03
N ASN A 182 7.38 21.68 -6.02
CA ASN A 182 5.98 21.34 -5.75
C ASN A 182 5.42 20.41 -6.85
N GLN A 183 5.71 20.69 -8.12
CA GLN A 183 5.31 19.86 -9.25
C GLN A 183 5.93 18.46 -9.18
N MET A 184 7.20 18.35 -8.75
CA MET A 184 7.85 17.07 -8.48
C MET A 184 7.09 16.26 -7.42
N VAL A 185 6.66 16.90 -6.32
CA VAL A 185 5.89 16.26 -5.24
C VAL A 185 4.48 15.87 -5.68
N LEU A 186 3.80 16.73 -6.45
CA LEU A 186 2.43 16.46 -6.89
C LEU A 186 2.36 15.38 -7.99
N SER A 187 3.40 15.27 -8.83
CA SER A 187 3.40 14.34 -9.97
C SER A 187 3.88 12.94 -9.61
N PHE A 188 4.91 12.85 -8.76
CA PHE A 188 5.56 11.59 -8.37
C PHE A 188 5.35 11.24 -6.89
N GLY A 189 4.62 12.08 -6.14
CA GLY A 189 4.30 11.84 -4.75
C GLY A 189 5.38 12.29 -3.76
N THR A 190 5.42 11.62 -2.62
CA THR A 190 6.37 11.89 -1.54
C THR A 190 7.26 10.68 -1.27
N HIS A 191 6.81 9.49 -1.68
CA HIS A 191 7.45 8.21 -1.45
C HIS A 191 7.42 7.37 -2.72
N TYR A 192 8.23 6.32 -2.73
CA TYR A 192 8.13 5.21 -3.68
C TYR A 192 7.98 3.89 -2.90
N TYR A 193 7.51 2.87 -3.59
CA TYR A 193 7.36 1.53 -3.03
C TYR A 193 8.70 0.78 -3.08
N ALA A 194 9.23 0.43 -1.92
CA ALA A 194 10.44 -0.40 -1.81
C ALA A 194 10.07 -1.89 -1.73
N ARG A 195 8.96 -2.21 -1.05
CA ARG A 195 8.47 -3.58 -0.88
C ARG A 195 6.95 -3.60 -0.88
N LEU A 196 6.40 -4.66 -1.47
CA LEU A 196 4.97 -4.94 -1.49
C LEU A 196 4.71 -6.36 -0.95
N HIS A 197 3.66 -6.49 -0.16
CA HIS A 197 3.05 -7.77 0.20
C HIS A 197 1.77 -7.90 -0.62
N LEU A 198 1.72 -8.92 -1.48
CA LEU A 198 0.64 -9.12 -2.44
C LEU A 198 -0.24 -10.27 -1.98
N GLY A 199 -1.54 -10.09 -2.09
CA GLY A 199 -2.47 -10.82 -1.26
C GLY A 199 -3.93 -10.56 -1.56
N ALA A 200 -4.74 -10.77 -0.54
CA ALA A 200 -6.12 -10.36 -0.48
C ALA A 200 -6.37 -9.68 0.86
N TYR A 201 -7.28 -8.72 0.85
CA TYR A 201 -7.66 -7.99 2.05
C TYR A 201 -9.17 -7.84 2.04
N VAL A 202 -9.80 -8.20 3.16
CA VAL A 202 -11.21 -8.00 3.38
C VAL A 202 -11.37 -7.20 4.65
N HIS A 203 -12.13 -6.14 4.60
CA HIS A 203 -12.53 -5.44 5.81
C HIS A 203 -14.03 -5.26 5.88
N PHE A 204 -14.49 -5.10 7.11
CA PHE A 204 -15.87 -5.11 7.49
C PHE A 204 -16.14 -3.98 8.45
N ASP A 205 -16.86 -2.99 7.95
CA ASP A 205 -17.24 -1.81 8.68
C ASP A 205 -18.65 -1.99 9.21
N THR A 206 -18.80 -1.97 10.53
CA THR A 206 -20.12 -2.05 11.16
C THR A 206 -20.43 -0.74 11.86
N PHE A 207 -21.41 -0.02 11.33
CA PHE A 207 -21.88 1.23 11.86
C PHE A 207 -23.06 0.97 12.79
N ILE A 208 -22.90 1.35 14.05
CA ILE A 208 -23.80 1.06 15.15
C ILE A 208 -24.44 2.36 15.61
N ASP A 209 -25.77 2.37 15.71
CA ASP A 209 -26.50 3.55 16.17
C ASP A 209 -26.09 3.91 17.60
N GLN A 210 -25.92 5.22 17.84
CA GLN A 210 -25.43 5.72 19.11
C GLN A 210 -26.36 5.42 20.31
N THR A 211 -27.65 5.21 20.06
CA THR A 211 -28.62 4.78 21.09
C THR A 211 -28.22 3.44 21.71
N ILE A 212 -27.77 2.49 20.90
CA ILE A 212 -27.34 1.18 21.41
C ILE A 212 -25.91 1.25 21.92
N SER A 213 -25.03 2.01 21.25
CA SER A 213 -23.64 2.13 21.69
C SER A 213 -23.51 2.78 23.08
N LYS A 214 -24.48 3.62 23.48
CA LYS A 214 -24.59 4.19 24.84
C LYS A 214 -25.29 3.30 25.86
N SER A 215 -26.16 2.39 25.43
CA SER A 215 -26.96 1.55 26.33
C SER A 215 -26.39 0.15 26.57
N LYS A 216 -25.38 -0.25 25.81
CA LYS A 216 -24.65 -1.51 25.94
C LYS A 216 -23.18 -1.24 26.23
N ASP A 217 -22.54 -2.15 26.95
CA ASP A 217 -21.10 -2.07 27.15
C ASP A 217 -20.31 -2.41 25.87
N GLN A 218 -19.06 -1.97 25.82
CA GLN A 218 -18.21 -2.20 24.64
C GLN A 218 -17.93 -3.68 24.39
N SER A 219 -17.88 -4.53 25.42
CA SER A 219 -17.62 -5.96 25.26
C SER A 219 -18.75 -6.63 24.49
N TRP A 220 -20.00 -6.30 24.83
CA TRP A 220 -21.18 -6.76 24.13
C TRP A 220 -21.17 -6.30 22.67
N LEU A 221 -20.89 -5.02 22.42
CA LEU A 221 -20.84 -4.48 21.05
C LEU A 221 -19.74 -5.16 20.21
N LYS A 222 -18.53 -5.33 20.76
CA LYS A 222 -17.43 -6.04 20.10
C LYS A 222 -17.79 -7.49 19.79
N ALA A 223 -18.44 -8.18 20.73
CA ALA A 223 -18.89 -9.55 20.52
C ALA A 223 -19.93 -9.64 19.38
N GLN A 224 -20.90 -8.71 19.32
CA GLN A 224 -21.90 -8.69 18.25
C GLN A 224 -21.31 -8.34 16.88
N ALA A 225 -20.41 -7.36 16.81
CA ALA A 225 -19.69 -7.02 15.60
C ALA A 225 -18.81 -8.19 15.10
N SER A 226 -18.13 -8.88 16.04
CA SER A 226 -17.31 -10.05 15.76
C SER A 226 -18.14 -11.20 15.18
N LEU A 227 -19.29 -11.51 15.78
CA LEU A 227 -20.21 -12.52 15.26
C LEU A 227 -20.73 -12.16 13.87
N THR A 228 -21.01 -10.88 13.62
CA THR A 228 -21.45 -10.39 12.31
C THR A 228 -20.36 -10.57 11.25
N PHE A 229 -19.11 -10.22 11.59
CA PHE A 229 -17.95 -10.45 10.72
C PHE A 229 -17.77 -11.93 10.38
N HIS A 230 -17.74 -12.83 11.38
CA HIS A 230 -17.60 -14.27 11.15
C HIS A 230 -18.76 -14.86 10.35
N TYR A 231 -19.97 -14.31 10.50
CA TYR A 231 -21.10 -14.71 9.67
C TYR A 231 -20.87 -14.34 8.20
N ALA A 232 -20.39 -13.13 7.94
CA ALA A 232 -20.13 -12.63 6.59
C ALA A 232 -18.97 -13.35 5.90
N MET A 233 -17.94 -13.73 6.66
CA MET A 233 -16.75 -14.41 6.14
C MET A 233 -16.91 -15.94 6.00
N TRP A 234 -18.06 -16.50 6.39
CA TRP A 234 -18.27 -17.95 6.48
C TRP A 234 -17.95 -18.72 5.19
N ASP A 235 -18.33 -18.17 4.04
CA ASP A 235 -18.23 -18.85 2.75
C ASP A 235 -16.84 -18.74 2.09
N ILE A 236 -15.89 -18.07 2.74
CA ILE A 236 -14.51 -17.96 2.30
C ILE A 236 -13.65 -18.93 3.12
N ALA A 237 -12.73 -19.66 2.49
CA ALA A 237 -11.98 -20.75 3.13
C ALA A 237 -10.86 -20.28 4.10
N PHE A 238 -11.08 -19.14 4.76
CA PHE A 238 -10.26 -18.65 5.86
C PHE A 238 -10.81 -19.24 7.16
N LYS A 239 -10.51 -20.53 7.41
CA LYS A 239 -10.88 -21.34 8.60
C LYS A 239 -11.70 -20.59 9.66
N PRO A 240 -13.04 -20.56 9.57
CA PRO A 240 -13.84 -19.93 10.61
C PRO A 240 -13.61 -20.67 11.94
N SER A 241 -13.24 -19.93 12.98
CA SER A 241 -13.08 -20.46 14.35
C SER A 241 -14.41 -20.86 15.00
N TYR A 242 -15.53 -20.56 14.33
CA TYR A 242 -16.89 -20.80 14.80
C TYR A 242 -17.59 -21.84 13.93
N SER A 243 -18.65 -22.45 14.45
CA SER A 243 -19.63 -23.14 13.61
C SER A 243 -20.72 -22.16 13.20
N ARG A 244 -21.25 -22.25 11.97
CA ARG A 244 -22.32 -21.33 11.50
C ARG A 244 -23.53 -21.35 12.43
N GLN A 245 -23.82 -22.52 13.00
CA GLN A 245 -24.92 -22.75 13.93
C GLN A 245 -24.69 -22.08 15.30
N SER A 246 -23.43 -21.83 15.68
CA SER A 246 -23.07 -21.12 16.93
C SER A 246 -23.07 -19.60 16.81
N ILE A 247 -23.23 -19.06 15.59
CA ILE A 247 -23.24 -17.61 15.37
C ILE A 247 -24.65 -17.08 15.62
N HIS A 248 -24.86 -16.45 16.78
CA HIS A 248 -26.12 -15.85 17.18
C HIS A 248 -25.98 -14.34 17.37
N ILE A 249 -26.27 -13.59 16.31
CA ILE A 249 -26.32 -12.12 16.36
C ILE A 249 -27.68 -11.70 16.96
N ASP A 250 -27.62 -10.89 18.01
CA ASP A 250 -28.76 -10.37 18.76
C ASP A 250 -29.68 -9.50 17.89
N ASN A 251 -30.99 -9.61 18.10
CA ASN A 251 -31.97 -8.88 17.28
C ASN A 251 -31.90 -7.36 17.49
N LEU A 252 -31.59 -6.89 18.70
CA LEU A 252 -31.39 -5.46 18.97
C LEU A 252 -30.20 -4.95 18.17
N PHE A 253 -29.09 -5.70 18.12
CA PHE A 253 -27.94 -5.33 17.30
C PHE A 253 -28.29 -5.26 15.82
N LYS A 254 -28.93 -6.31 15.26
CA LYS A 254 -29.33 -6.36 13.84
C LYS A 254 -30.21 -5.19 13.41
N MET A 255 -31.10 -4.72 14.28
CA MET A 255 -32.01 -3.62 13.97
C MET A 255 -31.35 -2.23 14.02
N ASN A 256 -30.17 -2.12 14.63
CA ASN A 256 -29.51 -0.84 14.93
C ASN A 256 -28.03 -0.82 14.51
N ALA A 257 -27.64 -1.77 13.67
CA ALA A 257 -26.30 -1.85 13.10
C ALA A 257 -26.42 -2.16 11.61
N ASN A 258 -25.61 -1.48 10.81
CA ASN A 258 -25.48 -1.76 9.39
C ASN A 258 -24.02 -2.05 9.08
N SER A 259 -23.78 -3.07 8.27
CA SER A 259 -22.43 -3.50 7.95
C SER A 259 -22.14 -3.51 6.46
N HIS A 260 -20.90 -3.16 6.12
CA HIS A 260 -20.40 -3.13 4.76
C HIS A 260 -19.12 -3.98 4.68
N SER A 261 -19.09 -4.90 3.72
CA SER A 261 -17.89 -5.64 3.36
C SER A 261 -17.19 -4.99 2.19
N PHE A 262 -15.87 -4.89 2.29
CA PHE A 262 -15.02 -4.39 1.22
C PHE A 262 -13.96 -5.44 0.92
N PHE A 263 -13.83 -5.80 -0.35
CA PHE A 263 -12.91 -6.81 -0.83
C PHE A 263 -11.87 -6.17 -1.72
N GLN A 264 -10.61 -6.42 -1.41
CA GLN A 264 -9.46 -6.02 -2.23
C GLN A 264 -8.73 -7.27 -2.73
N GLY A 265 -8.37 -7.22 -4.00
CA GLY A 265 -7.89 -8.37 -4.74
C GLY A 265 -9.05 -9.18 -5.32
N GLY A 266 -8.70 -10.24 -6.05
CA GLY A 266 -9.63 -11.08 -6.79
C GLY A 266 -10.34 -10.33 -7.91
N ASN A 267 -11.17 -11.06 -8.64
CA ASN A 267 -12.00 -10.49 -9.68
C ASN A 267 -13.19 -9.74 -9.02
N PRO A 268 -13.35 -8.42 -9.27
CA PRO A 268 -14.45 -7.64 -8.71
C PRO A 268 -15.84 -8.18 -9.05
N ALA A 269 -15.99 -8.88 -10.18
CA ALA A 269 -17.25 -9.49 -10.59
C ALA A 269 -17.73 -10.60 -9.64
N TYR A 270 -16.86 -11.11 -8.77
CA TYR A 270 -17.16 -12.20 -7.83
C TYR A 270 -17.30 -11.75 -6.36
N GLN A 271 -17.30 -10.45 -6.09
CA GLN A 271 -17.39 -9.89 -4.72
C GLN A 271 -18.83 -9.86 -4.16
N SER A 272 -19.63 -10.89 -4.43
CA SER A 272 -20.96 -11.08 -3.84
C SER A 272 -20.96 -12.31 -2.94
N ASN A 273 -21.82 -12.34 -1.90
CA ASN A 273 -21.91 -13.49 -0.97
C ASN A 273 -22.04 -14.84 -1.68
N SER A 274 -22.76 -14.90 -2.81
CA SER A 274 -22.95 -16.14 -3.58
C SER A 274 -21.77 -16.56 -4.45
N THR A 275 -20.80 -15.66 -4.67
CA THR A 275 -19.67 -15.85 -5.59
C THR A 275 -18.31 -15.73 -4.89
N LEU A 276 -18.29 -15.65 -3.56
CA LEU A 276 -17.06 -15.45 -2.78
C LEU A 276 -16.01 -16.54 -3.00
N LYS A 277 -16.42 -17.78 -3.25
CA LYS A 277 -15.50 -18.88 -3.59
C LYS A 277 -14.81 -18.65 -4.94
N GLN A 278 -15.53 -18.11 -5.92
CA GLN A 278 -14.97 -17.73 -7.22
C GLN A 278 -14.03 -16.52 -7.08
N TRP A 279 -14.38 -15.57 -6.20
CA TRP A 279 -13.48 -14.47 -5.85
C TRP A 279 -12.18 -15.01 -5.24
N GLU A 280 -12.28 -15.92 -4.26
CA GLU A 280 -11.12 -16.55 -3.62
C GLU A 280 -10.23 -17.30 -4.63
N ALA A 281 -10.84 -18.10 -5.52
CA ALA A 281 -10.11 -18.82 -6.57
C ALA A 281 -9.37 -17.88 -7.56
N SER A 282 -9.85 -16.65 -7.73
CA SER A 282 -9.26 -15.66 -8.63
C SER A 282 -8.10 -14.86 -8.04
N LEU A 283 -7.83 -15.01 -6.73
CA LEU A 283 -6.82 -14.21 -6.00
C LEU A 283 -5.42 -14.37 -6.56
N ALA A 284 -5.08 -15.54 -7.12
CA ALA A 284 -3.76 -15.79 -7.72
C ALA A 284 -3.48 -14.98 -9.00
N GLN A 285 -4.55 -14.58 -9.70
CA GLN A 285 -4.47 -13.79 -10.94
C GLN A 285 -4.60 -12.29 -10.67
N TYR A 286 -5.30 -11.93 -9.61
CA TYR A 286 -5.63 -10.55 -9.25
C TYR A 286 -5.30 -10.25 -7.79
N PRO A 287 -4.05 -10.43 -7.34
CA PRO A 287 -3.71 -10.09 -5.96
C PRO A 287 -3.76 -8.56 -5.78
N ALA A 288 -4.15 -8.13 -4.58
CA ALA A 288 -4.05 -6.74 -4.15
C ALA A 288 -2.82 -6.52 -3.28
N VAL A 289 -2.42 -5.26 -3.18
CA VAL A 289 -1.41 -4.82 -2.22
C VAL A 289 -2.03 -4.81 -0.82
N VAL A 290 -1.53 -5.70 0.04
CA VAL A 290 -1.99 -5.85 1.44
C VAL A 290 -1.15 -4.99 2.39
N ASN A 291 0.15 -4.95 2.16
CA ASN A 291 1.08 -4.16 2.96
C ASN A 291 2.20 -3.63 2.07
N VAL A 292 2.76 -2.48 2.45
CA VAL A 292 3.80 -1.79 1.71
C VAL A 292 4.89 -1.27 2.65
N THR A 293 6.12 -1.31 2.16
CA THR A 293 7.21 -0.52 2.73
C THR A 293 7.49 0.63 1.78
N LEU A 294 7.35 1.84 2.29
CA LEU A 294 7.54 3.07 1.52
C LEU A 294 8.85 3.74 1.93
N GLN A 295 9.58 4.22 0.93
CA GLN A 295 10.79 5.02 1.13
C GLN A 295 10.61 6.42 0.54
N PRO A 296 11.18 7.46 1.16
CA PRO A 296 11.02 8.82 0.66
C PRO A 296 11.60 8.96 -0.75
N GLN A 297 10.88 9.63 -1.64
CA GLN A 297 11.28 9.83 -3.04
C GLN A 297 12.63 10.55 -3.16
N TRP A 298 13.00 11.39 -2.20
CA TRP A 298 14.27 12.10 -2.24
C TRP A 298 15.50 11.18 -2.09
N PHE A 299 15.35 9.91 -1.68
CA PHE A 299 16.43 8.92 -1.74
C PHE A 299 16.84 8.55 -3.18
N VAL A 300 15.97 8.79 -4.16
CA VAL A 300 16.26 8.54 -5.58
C VAL A 300 17.06 9.70 -6.23
N MET A 301 17.20 10.82 -5.52
CA MET A 301 17.97 11.97 -5.96
C MET A 301 19.46 11.75 -5.71
N LYS A 302 20.32 12.32 -6.58
CA LYS A 302 21.73 12.50 -6.23
C LYS A 302 21.84 13.40 -4.99
N GLY A 303 22.83 13.16 -4.13
CA GLY A 303 23.04 13.97 -2.92
C GLY A 303 23.24 15.46 -3.19
N GLY A 304 23.19 16.28 -2.14
CA GLY A 304 23.43 17.72 -2.21
C GLY A 304 22.15 18.56 -2.05
N SER A 305 22.25 19.84 -2.37
CA SER A 305 21.24 20.81 -1.94
C SER A 305 19.88 20.68 -2.62
N VAL A 306 19.82 20.15 -3.85
CA VAL A 306 18.55 19.83 -4.53
C VAL A 306 17.79 18.73 -3.79
N ARG A 307 18.48 17.66 -3.37
CA ARG A 307 17.91 16.58 -2.55
C ARG A 307 17.36 17.11 -1.23
N ASP A 308 18.17 17.93 -0.54
CA ASP A 308 17.80 18.49 0.75
C ASP A 308 16.58 19.41 0.66
N HIS A 309 16.49 20.21 -0.41
CA HIS A 309 15.34 21.08 -0.65
C HIS A 309 14.07 20.31 -1.03
N LEU A 310 14.20 19.23 -1.82
CA LEU A 310 13.08 18.33 -2.09
C LEU A 310 12.60 17.64 -0.80
N ALA A 311 13.52 17.17 0.04
CA ALA A 311 13.18 16.58 1.33
C ALA A 311 12.46 17.58 2.25
N ALA A 312 12.89 18.85 2.25
CA ALA A 312 12.22 19.93 2.98
C ALA A 312 10.81 20.20 2.44
N THR A 313 10.64 20.21 1.12
CA THR A 313 9.36 20.43 0.43
C THR A 313 8.37 19.31 0.75
N ILE A 314 8.80 18.05 0.66
CA ILE A 314 7.99 16.87 1.03
C ILE A 314 7.54 16.95 2.48
N LYS A 315 8.45 17.29 3.41
CA LYS A 315 8.12 17.44 4.83
C LYS A 315 7.12 18.57 5.08
N TYR A 316 7.26 19.71 4.39
CA TYR A 316 6.29 20.79 4.46
C TYR A 316 4.91 20.29 3.99
N TYR A 317 4.85 19.65 2.82
CA TYR A 317 3.61 19.14 2.24
C TYR A 317 2.88 18.18 3.18
N LEU A 318 3.57 17.16 3.71
CA LEU A 318 3.01 16.19 4.63
C LEU A 318 2.55 16.83 5.95
N LYS A 319 3.28 17.83 6.46
CA LYS A 319 2.96 18.51 7.72
C LYS A 319 1.78 19.47 7.58
N HIS A 320 1.71 20.21 6.49
CA HIS A 320 0.78 21.32 6.32
C HIS A 320 -0.44 20.97 5.48
N GLY A 321 -0.48 19.79 4.84
CA GLY A 321 -1.56 19.38 3.96
C GLY A 321 -1.64 20.18 2.65
N LYS A 322 -0.58 20.92 2.32
CA LYS A 322 -0.50 21.78 1.13
C LYS A 322 0.95 22.04 0.74
N VAL A 323 1.18 22.32 -0.53
CA VAL A 323 2.51 22.68 -1.03
C VAL A 323 2.92 24.09 -0.54
N PRO A 324 4.23 24.35 -0.32
CA PRO A 324 4.72 25.67 0.07
C PRO A 324 4.59 26.68 -1.06
N THR A 325 4.21 27.92 -0.73
CA THR A 325 4.10 29.03 -1.70
C THR A 325 5.37 29.88 -1.81
N ASN A 326 6.33 29.66 -0.91
CA ASN A 326 7.61 30.37 -0.84
C ASN A 326 8.72 29.34 -0.61
N PRO A 327 9.99 29.67 -0.96
CA PRO A 327 11.13 28.81 -0.70
C PRO A 327 11.13 28.28 0.74
N VAL A 328 11.09 26.95 0.88
CA VAL A 328 11.23 26.33 2.21
C VAL A 328 12.65 26.54 2.71
N THR A 329 12.80 27.11 3.91
CA THR A 329 14.10 27.34 4.55
C THR A 329 14.34 26.32 5.65
N GLY A 330 15.60 25.91 5.84
CA GLY A 330 16.01 25.29 7.11
C GLY A 330 16.11 23.77 7.17
N TYR A 331 16.30 23.06 6.05
CA TYR A 331 16.68 21.64 6.10
C TYR A 331 18.07 21.44 5.50
N ARG A 332 19.09 21.34 6.36
CA ARG A 332 20.33 20.63 6.04
C ARG A 332 20.15 19.23 6.58
N THR A 333 20.18 18.20 5.74
CA THR A 333 20.32 16.85 6.28
C THR A 333 21.77 16.73 6.76
N ASN A 334 22.05 17.10 8.01
CA ASN A 334 23.36 16.83 8.63
C ASN A 334 23.60 15.32 8.83
N VAL A 335 22.65 14.48 8.44
CA VAL A 335 22.79 13.04 8.39
C VAL A 335 23.48 12.71 7.07
N ARG A 336 24.82 12.66 7.09
CA ARG A 336 25.52 11.76 6.16
C ARG A 336 25.07 10.35 6.52
N GLY A 337 24.02 9.88 5.86
CA GLY A 337 23.49 8.55 6.11
C GLY A 337 24.51 7.49 5.67
N PRO A 338 24.42 6.25 6.17
CA PRO A 338 25.21 5.14 5.62
C PRO A 338 25.04 4.97 4.10
N TYR A 339 23.95 5.49 3.54
CA TYR A 339 23.65 5.55 2.12
C TYR A 339 24.47 6.55 1.32
N ASP A 340 25.03 7.61 1.93
CA ASP A 340 25.81 8.59 1.18
C ASP A 340 27.13 8.01 0.66
N ALA A 341 27.73 7.07 1.40
CA ALA A 341 28.90 6.33 0.92
C ALA A 341 28.57 5.38 -0.25
N LEU A 342 27.32 4.91 -0.31
CA LEU A 342 26.84 4.07 -1.41
C LEU A 342 26.57 4.92 -2.65
N LEU A 343 26.11 6.17 -2.50
CA LEU A 343 25.87 7.12 -3.60
C LEU A 343 27.12 7.44 -4.43
N ASP A 344 28.30 7.33 -3.83
CA ASP A 344 29.58 7.61 -4.47
C ASP A 344 30.25 6.34 -5.06
N MET A 345 29.68 5.15 -4.85
CA MET A 345 30.24 3.87 -5.30
C MET A 345 29.93 3.61 -6.79
N PRO A 346 30.88 3.06 -7.58
CA PRO A 346 30.61 2.63 -8.95
C PRO A 346 29.45 1.63 -9.02
N ARG A 347 28.64 1.71 -10.07
CA ARG A 347 27.45 0.87 -10.25
C ARG A 347 27.79 -0.62 -10.20
N GLU A 348 28.88 -1.03 -10.84
CA GLU A 348 29.31 -2.42 -10.91
C GLU A 348 29.70 -2.98 -9.54
N GLU A 349 30.22 -2.14 -8.64
CA GLU A 349 30.53 -2.52 -7.26
C GLU A 349 29.24 -2.65 -6.43
N LEU A 350 28.31 -1.71 -6.57
CA LEU A 350 26.99 -1.78 -5.92
C LEU A 350 26.22 -3.04 -6.35
N GLU A 351 26.21 -3.36 -7.64
CA GLU A 351 25.52 -4.54 -8.16
C GLU A 351 26.11 -5.83 -7.57
N LYS A 352 27.44 -5.96 -7.49
CA LYS A 352 28.10 -7.10 -6.81
C LYS A 352 27.76 -7.19 -5.34
N LEU A 353 27.67 -6.04 -4.67
CA LEU A 353 27.41 -5.96 -3.24
C LEU A 353 25.95 -6.37 -2.95
N VAL A 354 25.00 -5.95 -3.80
CA VAL A 354 23.61 -6.43 -3.77
C VAL A 354 23.51 -7.92 -4.10
N GLU A 355 24.27 -8.44 -5.06
CA GLU A 355 24.31 -9.88 -5.36
C GLU A 355 24.86 -10.70 -4.18
N THR A 356 25.80 -10.15 -3.43
CA THR A 356 26.47 -10.83 -2.31
C THR A 356 25.61 -10.83 -1.04
N TYR A 357 24.96 -9.72 -0.73
CA TYR A 357 24.30 -9.51 0.56
C TYR A 357 22.77 -9.40 0.48
N GLY A 358 22.17 -9.37 -0.72
CA GLY A 358 20.72 -9.37 -0.90
C GLY A 358 20.02 -8.18 -0.24
N GLU A 359 18.85 -8.43 0.36
CA GLU A 359 18.00 -7.42 1.01
C GLU A 359 18.60 -6.87 2.32
N ASP A 360 19.47 -7.64 3.00
CA ASP A 360 19.99 -7.32 4.33
C ASP A 360 20.87 -6.06 4.36
N LEU A 361 21.29 -5.59 3.19
CA LEU A 361 22.24 -4.48 3.09
C LEU A 361 21.58 -3.09 3.13
N PHE A 362 20.27 -3.00 2.93
CA PHE A 362 19.57 -1.71 2.78
C PHE A 362 18.22 -1.65 3.51
N VAL A 363 17.91 -2.64 4.36
CA VAL A 363 16.84 -2.50 5.33
C VAL A 363 17.48 -1.88 6.57
N PRO A 364 17.22 -0.61 6.91
CA PRO A 364 17.52 -0.15 8.26
C PRO A 364 16.84 -1.14 9.20
N SER A 365 17.60 -1.76 10.11
CA SER A 365 17.08 -2.62 11.17
C SER A 365 16.18 -1.78 12.09
N GLY A 366 14.98 -1.47 11.61
CA GLY A 366 13.83 -1.16 12.43
C GLY A 366 13.09 -2.47 12.55
N ASP A 367 13.48 -3.25 13.54
CA ASP A 367 12.83 -4.49 13.93
C ASP A 367 11.30 -4.36 13.84
N ASP A 368 10.70 -5.36 13.21
CA ASP A 368 9.34 -5.83 13.43
C ASP A 368 8.33 -4.80 13.95
N MET A 369 7.70 -4.06 13.04
CA MET A 369 6.34 -3.58 13.30
C MET A 369 5.38 -4.76 13.15
N PHE A 370 5.36 -5.60 14.18
CA PHE A 370 4.17 -6.35 14.56
C PHE A 370 2.97 -5.39 14.56
N LEU A 371 1.86 -5.88 14.05
CA LEU A 371 0.50 -5.36 14.22
C LEU A 371 0.36 -4.63 15.57
N ALA A 372 0.44 -3.30 15.55
CA ALA A 372 0.08 -2.48 16.69
C ALA A 372 -1.43 -2.30 16.66
N GLY A 373 -2.13 -3.29 17.21
CA GLY A 373 -3.56 -3.31 17.46
C GLY A 373 -3.87 -4.33 18.55
N LEU A 374 -3.48 -4.01 19.80
CA LEU A 374 -4.09 -4.58 21.00
C LEU A 374 -5.32 -3.76 21.37
#